data_AF-A0A7R8UQ61-F1
#
_entry.id   AF-A0A7R8UQ61-F1
#
_cell.length_a   1.000
_cell.length_b   1.000
_cell.length_c   1.000
_cell.angle_alpha   90.00
_cell.angle_beta   90.00
_cell.angle_gamma   90.00
#
_symmetry.space_group_name_H-M   'P 1'
#
loop_
_entity.id
_entity.type
_entity.pdbx_description
1 polymer ?
#
loop_
_entity_poly.entity_id
_entity_poly.type
_entity_poly.pdbx_seq_one_letter_code
_entity_poly.pdbx_strand_id
1 'polypeptide(L)'
;MTKRDFYKYLGILQGTHTRVDDLKEALLSEFLRRVKLVLKSHLSGKNQISALNVFAIPPLAYAFGTLPWTKTDLENVQRPIRTTMSKFRMHHLKSAVERMNLPRDIGGSGVLDVAAEYHRQVDSLRTHFYSKEQASPLHAAVSQTVD
;
A
#
# COMPACT_ATOMS: atom_id res chain seq x y z
N MET A 1 -28.22 7.67 11.27
CA MET A 1 -27.29 8.77 10.92
C MET A 1 -27.50 9.06 9.44
N THR A 2 -27.88 10.30 9.10
CA THR A 2 -28.26 10.69 7.73
C THR A 2 -27.02 11.05 6.92
N LYS A 3 -27.14 11.00 5.59
CA LYS A 3 -26.07 11.29 4.61
C LYS A 3 -25.38 12.66 4.74
N ARG A 4 -25.87 13.54 5.64
CA ARG A 4 -25.37 14.91 5.89
C ARG A 4 -24.26 14.96 6.95
N ASP A 5 -24.04 13.89 7.71
CA ASP A 5 -23.03 13.86 8.79
C ASP A 5 -21.61 13.54 8.29
N PHE A 6 -21.45 13.24 6.99
CA PHE A 6 -20.18 12.84 6.40
C PHE A 6 -19.89 13.61 5.10
N TYR A 7 -18.67 14.12 4.95
CA TYR A 7 -18.16 14.75 3.72
C TYR A 7 -16.95 13.99 3.20
N LYS A 8 -16.66 14.09 1.90
CA LYS A 8 -15.50 13.43 1.29
C LYS A 8 -14.36 14.42 1.10
N TYR A 9 -13.22 14.16 1.75
CA TYR A 9 -12.01 14.97 1.62
C TYR A 9 -10.85 14.10 1.12
N LEU A 10 -10.22 14.52 0.01
CA LEU A 10 -9.09 13.81 -0.63
C LEU A 10 -9.34 12.30 -0.86
N GLY A 11 -10.59 11.90 -1.09
CA GLY A 11 -10.94 10.50 -1.28
C GLY A 11 -11.47 9.78 -0.04
N ILE A 12 -11.30 10.36 1.15
CA ILE A 12 -11.64 9.77 2.46
C ILE A 12 -12.97 10.34 2.94
N LEU A 13 -13.86 9.49 3.44
CA LEU A 13 -15.09 9.94 4.11
C LEU A 13 -14.76 10.39 5.53
N GLN A 14 -15.04 11.66 5.82
CA GLN A 14 -14.81 12.35 7.07
C GLN A 14 -16.16 12.63 7.74
N GLY A 15 -16.27 12.38 9.04
CA GLY A 15 -17.42 12.71 9.87
C GLY A 15 -17.00 12.78 11.34
N THR A 16 -17.95 12.79 12.28
CA THR A 16 -17.64 12.93 13.72
C THR A 16 -16.68 11.85 14.25
N HIS A 17 -16.75 10.65 13.67
CA HIS A 17 -15.76 9.59 13.87
C HIS A 17 -15.32 9.04 12.51
N THR A 18 -14.01 9.00 12.27
CA THR A 18 -13.46 8.35 11.09
C THR A 18 -13.47 6.84 11.30
N ARG A 19 -14.23 6.12 10.47
CA ARG A 19 -14.25 4.64 10.50
C ARG A 19 -13.03 4.10 9.76
N VAL A 20 -11.90 4.02 10.49
CA VAL A 20 -10.61 3.60 9.94
C VAL A 20 -10.67 2.20 9.33
N ASP A 21 -11.42 1.29 9.95
CA ASP A 21 -11.55 -0.09 9.45
C ASP A 21 -12.28 -0.14 8.11
N ASP A 22 -13.41 0.57 7.98
CA ASP A 22 -14.13 0.70 6.71
C ASP A 22 -13.24 1.27 5.59
N LEU A 23 -12.34 2.21 5.92
CA LEU A 23 -11.37 2.78 4.98
C LEU A 23 -10.32 1.76 4.56
N LYS A 24 -9.76 1.00 5.51
CA LYS A 24 -8.81 -0.08 5.21
C LYS A 24 -9.44 -1.15 4.33
N GLU A 25 -10.69 -1.54 4.60
CA GLU A 25 -11.43 -2.48 3.77
C GLU A 25 -11.66 -1.95 2.34
N ALA A 26 -12.06 -0.68 2.22
CA ALA A 26 -12.24 -0.04 0.91
C ALA A 26 -10.93 0.02 0.11
N LEU A 27 -9.81 0.35 0.77
CA LEU A 27 -8.47 0.37 0.17
C LEU A 27 -8.04 -1.02 -0.27
N LEU A 28 -8.26 -2.05 0.56
CA LEU A 28 -7.97 -3.43 0.22
C LEU A 28 -8.79 -3.90 -0.99
N SER A 29 -10.08 -3.56 -1.03
CA SER A 29 -10.96 -3.88 -2.15
C SER A 29 -10.47 -3.24 -3.46
N GLU A 30 -10.12 -1.96 -3.41
CA GLU A 30 -9.57 -1.24 -4.57
C GLU A 30 -8.21 -1.79 -5.00
N PHE A 31 -7.33 -2.08 -4.05
CA PHE A 31 -6.05 -2.75 -4.30
C PHE A 31 -6.26 -4.07 -5.05
N LEU A 32 -7.11 -4.96 -4.54
CA LEU A 32 -7.38 -6.26 -5.16
C LEU A 32 -8.07 -6.14 -6.51
N ARG A 33 -8.93 -5.13 -6.70
CA ARG A 33 -9.51 -4.81 -7.99
C ARG A 33 -8.41 -4.49 -9.02
N ARG A 34 -7.43 -3.65 -8.65
CA ARG A 34 -6.29 -3.31 -9.51
C ARG A 34 -5.39 -4.51 -9.78
N VAL A 35 -5.08 -5.32 -8.78
CA VAL A 35 -4.32 -6.58 -8.96
C VAL A 35 -5.01 -7.48 -9.98
N LYS A 36 -6.33 -7.70 -9.85
CA LYS A 36 -7.11 -8.52 -10.80
C LYS A 36 -7.11 -7.94 -12.21
N LEU A 37 -7.17 -6.62 -12.38
CA LEU A 37 -7.11 -5.99 -13.70
C LEU A 37 -5.76 -6.22 -14.38
N VAL A 38 -4.67 -6.05 -13.63
CA VAL A 38 -3.31 -6.31 -14.15
C VAL A 38 -3.15 -7.77 -14.54
N LEU A 39 -3.60 -8.71 -13.70
CA LEU A 39 -3.48 -10.14 -13.98
C LEU A 39 -4.40 -10.64 -15.10
N LYS A 40 -5.51 -9.93 -15.38
CA LYS A 40 -6.37 -10.19 -16.54
C LYS A 40 -5.79 -9.64 -17.85
N SER A 41 -4.83 -8.73 -17.78
CA SER A 41 -4.23 -8.14 -18.98
C SER A 41 -3.36 -9.18 -19.71
N HIS A 42 -3.26 -9.04 -21.03
CA HIS A 42 -2.38 -9.87 -21.88
C HIS A 42 -0.92 -9.39 -21.86
N LEU A 43 -0.49 -8.73 -20.78
CA LEU A 43 0.90 -8.32 -20.59
C LEU A 43 1.79 -9.54 -20.34
N SER A 44 3.06 -9.45 -20.75
CA SER A 44 4.05 -10.46 -20.39
C SER A 44 4.26 -10.50 -18.88
N GLY A 45 4.70 -11.64 -18.34
CA GLY A 45 4.87 -11.79 -16.89
C GLY A 45 5.80 -10.75 -16.26
N LYS A 46 6.83 -10.27 -16.97
CA LYS A 46 7.67 -9.14 -16.52
C LYS A 46 6.86 -7.84 -16.43
N ASN A 47 6.10 -7.53 -17.46
CA ASN A 47 5.30 -6.31 -17.54
C ASN A 47 4.13 -6.33 -16.56
N GLN A 48 3.54 -7.50 -16.28
CA GLN A 48 2.50 -7.65 -15.26
C GLN A 48 3.03 -7.34 -13.86
N ILE A 49 4.23 -7.80 -13.49
CA ILE A 49 4.82 -7.42 -12.19
C ILE A 49 5.12 -5.93 -12.14
N SER A 50 5.70 -5.36 -13.20
CA SER A 50 5.94 -3.91 -13.27
C SER A 50 4.65 -3.12 -13.13
N ALA A 51 3.58 -3.54 -13.82
CA ALA A 51 2.27 -2.92 -13.72
C ALA A 51 1.65 -3.09 -12.33
N LEU A 52 1.83 -4.24 -11.68
CA LEU A 52 1.37 -4.47 -10.32
C LEU A 52 2.01 -3.47 -9.35
N ASN A 53 3.34 -3.32 -9.42
CA ASN A 53 4.11 -2.41 -8.58
C ASN A 53 3.72 -0.94 -8.82
N VAL A 54 3.53 -0.53 -10.09
CA VAL A 54 3.22 0.86 -10.44
C VAL A 54 1.74 1.22 -10.26
N PHE A 55 0.81 0.30 -10.52
CA PHE A 55 -0.63 0.61 -10.56
C PHE A 55 -1.37 0.21 -9.28
N ALA A 56 -1.02 -0.92 -8.67
CA ALA A 56 -1.75 -1.44 -7.52
C ALA A 56 -1.27 -0.84 -6.19
N ILE A 57 0.03 -0.55 -6.02
CA ILE A 57 0.60 -0.03 -4.77
C ILE A 57 0.20 1.43 -4.43
N PRO A 58 0.11 2.39 -5.37
CA PRO A 58 -0.10 3.80 -5.01
C PRO A 58 -1.30 4.12 -4.10
N PRO A 59 -2.48 3.50 -4.24
CA PRO A 59 -3.59 3.67 -3.30
C PRO A 59 -3.22 3.36 -1.85
N LEU A 60 -2.39 2.33 -1.63
CA LEU A 60 -1.90 1.96 -0.31
C LEU A 60 -0.83 2.93 0.18
N ALA A 61 0.08 3.33 -0.71
CA ALA A 61 1.15 4.28 -0.39
C ALA A 61 0.61 5.60 0.18
N TYR A 62 -0.46 6.14 -0.40
CA TYR A 62 -1.13 7.32 0.14
C TYR A 62 -1.71 7.10 1.55
N ALA A 63 -2.21 5.89 1.81
CA ALA A 63 -2.81 5.53 3.08
C ALA A 63 -1.78 5.20 4.17
N PHE A 64 -0.55 4.82 3.81
CA PHE A 64 0.51 4.46 4.76
C PHE A 64 0.89 5.58 5.73
N GLY A 65 0.92 6.84 5.25
CA GLY A 65 1.22 7.99 6.10
C GLY A 65 0.00 8.59 6.81
N THR A 66 -1.22 8.22 6.42
CA THR A 66 -2.47 8.88 6.89
C THR A 66 -3.30 8.02 7.82
N LEU A 67 -3.16 6.69 7.78
CA LEU A 67 -3.87 5.74 8.63
C LEU A 67 -2.88 4.94 9.49
N PRO A 68 -3.28 4.52 10.71
CA PRO A 68 -2.46 3.63 11.51
C PRO A 68 -2.50 2.21 10.95
N TRP A 69 -1.33 1.66 10.59
CA TRP A 69 -1.19 0.29 10.07
C TRP A 69 -0.55 -0.63 11.10
N THR A 70 -1.21 -1.76 11.37
CA THR A 70 -0.61 -2.84 12.16
C THR A 70 0.10 -3.83 11.26
N LYS A 71 1.00 -4.65 11.82
CA LYS A 71 1.63 -5.75 11.08
C LYS A 71 0.60 -6.69 10.46
N THR A 72 -0.47 -7.00 11.20
CA THR A 72 -1.58 -7.83 10.74
C THR A 72 -2.29 -7.22 9.53
N ASP A 73 -2.50 -5.91 9.52
CA ASP A 73 -3.11 -5.22 8.37
C ASP A 73 -2.27 -5.36 7.11
N LEU A 74 -0.95 -5.12 7.22
CA LEU A 74 -0.02 -5.21 6.10
C LEU A 74 0.05 -6.66 5.56
N GLU A 75 0.06 -7.65 6.44
CA GLU A 75 -0.02 -9.07 6.04
C GLU A 75 -1.34 -9.40 5.34
N ASN A 76 -2.46 -8.86 5.82
CA ASN A 76 -3.78 -9.06 5.21
C ASN A 76 -3.88 -8.46 3.80
N VAL A 77 -3.12 -7.40 3.51
CA VAL A 77 -2.99 -6.84 2.15
C VAL A 77 -2.06 -7.68 1.28
N GLN A 78 -0.96 -8.20 1.83
CA GLN A 78 0.05 -8.98 1.11
C GLN A 78 -0.45 -10.38 0.73
N ARG A 79 -1.13 -11.10 1.64
CA ARG A 79 -1.56 -12.50 1.47
C ARG A 79 -2.42 -12.73 0.20
N PRO A 80 -3.43 -11.90 -0.12
CA PRO A 80 -4.26 -12.09 -1.29
C PRO A 80 -3.54 -11.93 -2.64
N ILE A 81 -2.40 -11.24 -2.69
CA ILE A 81 -1.63 -11.06 -3.93
C ILE A 81 -1.23 -12.44 -4.46
N ARG A 82 -0.61 -13.26 -3.59
CA ARG A 82 -0.15 -14.61 -3.93
C ARG A 82 -1.28 -15.53 -4.37
N THR A 83 -2.40 -15.51 -3.65
CA THR A 83 -3.56 -16.36 -3.98
C THR A 83 -4.17 -15.94 -5.31
N THR A 84 -4.25 -14.63 -5.57
CA THR A 84 -4.73 -14.08 -6.84
C THR A 84 -3.79 -14.46 -7.98
N MET A 85 -2.47 -14.27 -7.84
CA MET A 85 -1.50 -14.65 -8.87
C MET A 85 -1.53 -16.15 -9.20
N SER A 86 -1.68 -17.00 -8.18
CA SER A 86 -1.84 -18.46 -8.39
C SER A 86 -3.12 -18.78 -9.15
N LYS A 87 -4.24 -18.12 -8.82
CA LYS A 87 -5.53 -18.26 -9.51
C LYS A 87 -5.46 -17.86 -10.99
N PHE A 88 -4.70 -16.81 -11.31
CA PHE A 88 -4.47 -16.36 -12.70
C PHE A 88 -3.32 -17.12 -13.39
N ARG A 89 -2.84 -18.22 -12.82
CA ARG A 89 -1.76 -19.08 -13.38
C ARG A 89 -0.44 -18.34 -13.63
N MET A 90 -0.20 -17.23 -12.94
CA MET A 90 1.06 -16.48 -13.02
C MET A 90 2.20 -17.15 -12.27
N HIS A 91 1.86 -17.90 -11.22
CA HIS A 91 2.82 -18.66 -10.43
C HIS A 91 2.35 -20.09 -10.25
N HIS A 92 3.32 -20.99 -10.10
CA HIS A 92 3.05 -22.36 -9.70
C HIS A 92 2.61 -22.39 -8.23
N LEU A 93 1.61 -23.21 -7.90
CA LEU A 93 1.04 -23.29 -6.55
C LEU A 93 2.08 -23.66 -5.48
N LYS A 94 3.10 -24.45 -5.86
CA LYS A 94 4.20 -24.86 -4.97
C LYS A 94 5.44 -23.95 -5.07
N SER A 95 5.32 -22.76 -5.67
CA SER A 95 6.42 -21.80 -5.67
C SER A 95 6.74 -21.35 -4.24
N ALA A 96 8.03 -21.20 -3.93
CA ALA A 96 8.47 -20.63 -2.66
C ALA A 96 7.85 -19.23 -2.46
N VAL A 97 7.45 -18.95 -1.22
CA VAL A 97 6.77 -17.68 -0.85
C VAL A 97 7.74 -16.50 -1.02
N GLU A 98 8.95 -16.65 -0.50
CA GLU A 98 9.99 -15.63 -0.55
C GLU A 98 10.35 -15.21 -1.98
N ARG A 99 10.23 -16.14 -2.94
CA ARG A 99 10.51 -15.87 -4.36
C ARG A 99 9.65 -14.75 -4.93
N MET A 100 8.45 -14.53 -4.40
CA MET A 100 7.55 -13.47 -4.88
C MET A 100 8.19 -12.08 -4.73
N ASN A 101 8.79 -11.82 -3.58
CA ASN A 101 9.34 -10.50 -3.22
C ASN A 101 10.82 -10.35 -3.59
N LEU A 102 11.52 -11.46 -3.83
CA LEU A 102 12.92 -11.40 -4.27
C LEU A 102 13.04 -10.64 -5.60
N PRO A 103 14.08 -9.79 -5.74
CA PRO A 103 14.45 -9.15 -6.99
C PRO A 103 14.64 -10.16 -8.15
N ARG A 104 14.39 -9.68 -9.37
CA ARG A 104 14.43 -10.54 -10.58
C ARG A 104 15.84 -10.90 -11.03
N ASP A 105 16.81 -10.04 -10.76
CA ASP A 105 18.24 -10.25 -11.01
C ASP A 105 18.79 -11.49 -10.26
N ILE A 106 18.25 -11.78 -9.08
CA ILE A 106 18.59 -12.99 -8.30
C ILE A 106 17.57 -14.14 -8.47
N GLY A 107 16.73 -14.10 -9.51
CA GLY A 107 15.80 -15.18 -9.87
C GLY A 107 14.42 -15.14 -9.18
N GLY A 108 14.11 -14.05 -8.48
CA GLY A 108 12.80 -13.78 -7.91
C GLY A 108 11.76 -13.25 -8.91
N SER A 109 10.55 -12.99 -8.43
CA SER A 109 9.47 -12.41 -9.24
C SER A 109 9.49 -10.88 -9.26
N GLY A 110 10.02 -10.23 -8.22
CA GLY A 110 10.15 -8.78 -8.08
C GLY A 110 8.85 -8.05 -7.73
N VAL A 111 7.90 -8.71 -7.07
CA VAL A 111 6.72 -8.04 -6.51
C VAL A 111 7.16 -7.20 -5.32
N LEU A 112 6.69 -5.95 -5.23
CA LEU A 112 6.99 -5.11 -4.06
C LEU A 112 6.35 -5.69 -2.80
N ASP A 113 7.14 -5.78 -1.74
CA ASP A 113 6.62 -6.14 -0.43
C ASP A 113 5.91 -4.94 0.20
N VAL A 114 4.62 -5.13 0.53
CA VAL A 114 3.76 -4.09 1.11
C VAL A 114 4.31 -3.58 2.44
N ALA A 115 4.88 -4.47 3.28
CA ALA A 115 5.45 -4.07 4.55
C ALA A 115 6.73 -3.23 4.37
N ALA A 116 7.63 -3.67 3.48
CA ALA A 116 8.83 -2.90 3.14
C ALA A 116 8.48 -1.53 2.53
N GLU A 117 7.44 -1.46 1.69
CA GLU A 117 6.99 -0.20 1.12
C GLU A 117 6.39 0.73 2.18
N TYR A 118 5.59 0.20 3.12
CA TYR A 118 5.09 0.96 4.26
C TYR A 118 6.24 1.61 5.05
N HIS A 119 7.24 0.83 5.45
CA HIS A 119 8.40 1.36 6.18
C HIS A 119 9.15 2.41 5.39
N ARG A 120 9.42 2.16 4.09
CA ARG A 120 10.08 3.13 3.21
C ARG A 120 9.31 4.44 3.14
N GLN A 121 7.99 4.40 3.03
CA GLN A 121 7.18 5.62 2.96
C GLN A 121 7.19 6.38 4.29
N VAL A 122 7.08 5.69 5.42
CA VAL A 122 7.17 6.31 6.76
C VAL A 122 8.53 6.96 6.98
N ASP A 123 9.62 6.27 6.63
CA ASP A 123 10.99 6.79 6.77
C ASP A 123 11.24 7.98 5.85
N SER A 124 10.72 7.94 4.62
CA SER A 124 10.78 9.04 3.66
C SER A 124 10.05 10.28 4.19
N LEU A 125 8.82 10.10 4.70
CA LEU A 125 8.06 11.18 5.32
C LEU A 125 8.83 11.76 6.52
N ARG A 126 9.30 10.92 7.42
CA ARG A 126 10.10 11.32 8.58
C ARG A 126 11.32 12.14 8.18
N THR A 127 12.09 11.64 7.21
CA THR A 127 13.28 12.33 6.68
C THR A 127 12.91 13.68 6.08
N HIS A 128 11.78 13.77 5.37
CA HIS A 128 11.29 15.02 4.81
C HIS A 128 11.01 16.06 5.90
N PHE A 129 10.29 15.68 6.96
CA PHE A 129 9.98 16.59 8.07
C PHE A 129 11.25 17.09 8.77
N TYR A 130 12.20 16.22 9.09
CA TYR A 130 13.47 16.63 9.70
C TYR A 130 14.32 17.50 8.77
N SER A 131 14.35 17.21 7.47
CA SER A 131 15.11 18.03 6.51
C SER A 131 14.56 19.46 6.39
N LYS A 132 13.27 19.67 6.71
CA LYS A 132 12.58 20.96 6.62
C LYS A 132 12.43 21.68 7.96
N GLU A 133 12.92 21.08 9.03
CA GLU A 133 12.84 21.60 10.39
C GLU A 133 13.38 23.04 10.48
N GLN A 134 14.58 23.26 9.94
CA GLN A 134 15.24 24.58 9.97
C GLN A 134 14.61 25.60 9.01
N ALA A 135 13.89 25.13 7.97
CA ALA A 135 13.34 25.98 6.92
C ALA A 135 11.93 26.49 7.25
N SER A 136 11.21 25.85 8.16
CA SER A 136 9.81 26.16 8.44
C SER A 136 9.47 25.92 9.91
N PRO A 137 8.93 26.94 10.61
CA PRO A 137 8.55 26.81 12.01
C PRO A 137 7.45 25.77 12.24
N LEU A 138 6.62 25.48 11.23
CA LEU A 138 5.60 24.43 11.29
C LEU A 138 6.22 23.03 11.35
N HIS A 139 7.28 22.78 10.56
CA HIS A 139 7.96 21.49 10.53
C HIS A 139 8.76 21.28 11.82
N ALA A 140 9.32 22.35 12.39
CA ALA A 140 9.94 22.33 13.72
C ALA A 140 8.96 21.97 14.84
N ALA A 141 7.79 22.61 14.87
CA ALA A 141 6.77 22.30 15.87
C ALA A 141 6.34 20.83 15.84
N VAL A 142 6.12 20.27 14.64
CA VAL A 142 5.73 18.86 14.46
C VAL A 142 6.84 17.89 14.88
N SER A 143 8.11 18.22 14.60
CA SER A 143 9.25 17.35 14.90
C SER A 143 9.55 17.27 16.40
N GLN A 144 9.23 18.33 17.15
CA GLN A 144 9.45 18.42 18.60
C GLN A 144 8.35 17.75 19.44
N THR A 145 7.16 17.50 18.88
CA THR A 145 6.02 16.94 19.61
C THR A 145 6.01 15.40 19.75
N VAL A 146 7.05 14.70 19.30
CA VAL A 146 7.05 13.22 19.18
C VAL A 146 7.91 12.53 20.26
N ASP A 147 8.33 13.25 21.30
CA ASP A 147 8.90 12.67 22.54
C ASP A 147 7.80 12.32 23.57
#